data_AF-A0A385SWR4-F1
#
_entry.id   AF-A0A385SWR4-F1
#
_cell.length_a   1.000
_cell.length_b   1.000
_cell.length_c   1.000
_cell.angle_alpha   90.00
_cell.angle_beta   90.00
_cell.angle_gamma   90.00
#
_symmetry.space_group_name_H-M   'P 1'
#
loop_
_entity.id
_entity.type
_entity.pdbx_description
1 polymer ?
#
loop_
_entity_poly.entity_id
_entity_poly.type
_entity_poly.pdbx_seq_one_letter_code
_entity_poly.pdbx_strand_id
1 'polypeptide(L)'
;MLTLALPLIIVSCSKDDAEPEELIPKLDGVYIYGTNTVAASAVEPAARMNVAQLDPGKAPGVESEDGVFGKFMYIGAGAKIKVAQVVGGVGTIYGAENGGKKELGTDIENVPINDMVIHGTLVADAAEIAVGDEGLYYAYVDINNKNFVIMRVKANMIGDATPGDWTTATNLAQKSVSKDSSVFESTVKLKAAAGYRYRFNDGWHAYNEDGVTTVMSSLGVEDYAAAWASGKNDLGFFLSNIPNHAGGNILVKLKYTAATDTWSESKLTDFSATKMGLFGNAYKVGDVEANWDNGFDLKTPTKSGTIYTWKWTDVSLIGDREFVFLENGKWEGSYLVDFSMATTNGSAITDGKVKDATAAGKDYHNFYVATEGKYDITLSVDGKTNTNTVTIVTK
;
A
#
# COMPACT_ATOMS: atom_id res chain seq x y z
N MET A 1 29.50 63.09 -45.94
CA MET A 1 28.51 62.60 -44.96
C MET A 1 27.14 62.74 -45.58
N LEU A 2 26.31 61.70 -45.55
CA LEU A 2 24.93 61.76 -46.03
C LEU A 2 24.04 61.16 -44.94
N THR A 3 23.17 61.97 -44.37
CA THR A 3 22.32 61.57 -43.24
C THR A 3 21.16 60.71 -43.76
N LEU A 4 21.18 59.41 -43.45
CA LEU A 4 20.13 58.50 -43.89
C LEU A 4 18.85 58.74 -43.08
N ALA A 5 17.83 59.31 -43.71
CA ALA A 5 16.51 59.46 -43.11
C ALA A 5 15.84 58.08 -42.99
N LEU A 6 15.46 57.70 -41.77
CA LEU A 6 14.81 56.41 -41.49
C LEU A 6 13.29 56.53 -41.77
N PRO A 7 12.70 55.72 -42.67
CA PRO A 7 11.25 55.70 -42.85
C PRO A 7 10.57 55.09 -41.63
N LEU A 8 9.63 55.82 -41.05
CA LEU A 8 8.83 55.32 -39.93
C LEU A 8 7.80 54.31 -40.45
N ILE A 9 8.06 53.01 -40.27
CA ILE A 9 7.06 51.97 -40.55
C ILE A 9 6.06 51.96 -39.40
N ILE A 10 4.90 52.58 -39.63
CA ILE A 10 3.78 52.55 -38.69
C ILE A 10 3.14 51.16 -38.77
N VAL A 11 3.54 50.26 -37.87
CA VAL A 11 2.84 48.99 -37.70
C VAL A 11 1.47 49.29 -37.08
N SER A 12 0.42 49.10 -37.87
CA SER A 12 -0.96 49.15 -37.39
C SER A 12 -1.23 47.89 -36.56
N CYS A 13 -1.30 48.01 -35.24
CA CYS A 13 -1.74 46.92 -34.39
C CYS A 13 -3.22 46.62 -34.64
N SER A 14 -3.53 45.55 -35.39
CA SER A 14 -4.84 44.92 -35.30
C SER A 14 -4.97 44.32 -33.89
N LYS A 15 -6.12 44.56 -33.25
CA LYS A 15 -6.45 44.01 -31.94
C LYS A 15 -7.14 42.66 -32.12
N ASP A 16 -6.36 41.67 -32.53
CA ASP A 16 -6.82 40.28 -32.57
C ASP A 16 -6.25 39.59 -31.32
N ASP A 17 -6.92 39.80 -30.19
CA ASP A 17 -6.77 38.96 -28.99
C ASP A 17 -7.37 37.59 -29.29
N ALA A 18 -6.68 36.81 -30.12
CA ALA A 18 -7.07 35.45 -30.47
C ALA A 18 -7.05 34.58 -29.21
N GLU A 19 -8.11 33.78 -29.00
CA GLU A 19 -8.11 32.68 -28.04
C GLU A 19 -6.82 31.84 -28.24
N PRO A 20 -6.03 31.58 -27.19
CA PRO A 20 -4.72 30.94 -27.35
C PRO A 20 -4.88 29.52 -27.89
N GLU A 21 -4.36 29.27 -29.11
CA GLU A 21 -4.48 27.99 -29.80
C GLU A 21 -4.03 26.82 -28.90
N GLU A 22 -4.94 25.85 -28.70
CA GLU A 22 -4.72 24.74 -27.80
C GLU A 22 -3.70 23.76 -28.41
N LEU A 23 -2.50 23.70 -27.81
CA LEU A 23 -1.37 22.98 -28.39
C LEU A 23 -1.59 21.46 -28.43
N ILE A 24 -1.55 20.91 -29.65
CA ILE A 24 -1.71 19.48 -29.93
C ILE A 24 -0.33 18.77 -29.94
N PRO A 25 -0.21 17.54 -29.40
CA PRO A 25 1.03 16.76 -29.45
C PRO A 25 1.44 16.36 -30.87
N LYS A 26 2.76 16.27 -31.11
CA LYS A 26 3.34 15.86 -32.40
C LYS A 26 3.49 14.34 -32.58
N LEU A 27 3.05 13.55 -31.60
CA LEU A 27 3.20 12.10 -31.58
C LEU A 27 1.81 11.46 -31.44
N ASP A 28 1.56 10.43 -32.24
CA ASP A 28 0.31 9.68 -32.20
C ASP A 28 0.07 9.00 -30.83
N GLY A 29 -1.21 8.85 -30.48
CA GLY A 29 -1.67 8.28 -29.21
C GLY A 29 -2.79 9.09 -28.56
N VAL A 30 -3.11 8.75 -27.31
CA VAL A 30 -4.15 9.43 -26.51
C VAL A 30 -3.51 10.14 -25.31
N TYR A 31 -4.03 11.31 -24.98
CA TYR A 31 -3.53 12.22 -23.95
C TYR A 31 -4.70 12.72 -23.10
N ILE A 32 -4.55 12.69 -21.78
CA ILE A 32 -5.53 13.21 -20.81
C ILE A 32 -4.89 14.32 -19.98
N TYR A 33 -5.51 15.49 -19.93
CA TYR A 33 -4.92 16.71 -19.39
C TYR A 33 -6.00 17.70 -18.95
N GLY A 34 -5.60 18.72 -18.21
CA GLY A 34 -6.48 19.82 -17.81
C GLY A 34 -6.16 20.40 -16.43
N THR A 35 -7.05 21.27 -15.95
CA THR A 35 -6.84 22.02 -14.71
C THR A 35 -6.72 21.09 -13.51
N ASN A 36 -5.80 21.41 -12.59
CA ASN A 36 -5.53 20.64 -11.37
C ASN A 36 -5.16 19.15 -11.58
N THR A 37 -4.81 18.69 -12.78
CA THR A 37 -4.34 17.30 -13.02
C THR A 37 -2.81 17.18 -13.00
N VAL A 38 -2.26 16.00 -13.33
CA VAL A 38 -0.82 15.81 -13.54
C VAL A 38 -0.24 16.61 -14.72
N ALA A 39 -1.06 17.05 -15.69
CA ALA A 39 -0.63 17.80 -16.87
C ALA A 39 -1.65 18.91 -17.22
N ALA A 40 -1.22 20.15 -17.36
CA ALA A 40 -2.11 21.27 -17.71
C ALA A 40 -2.41 21.34 -19.22
N SER A 41 -1.50 20.83 -20.07
CA SER A 41 -1.63 20.80 -21.53
C SER A 41 -1.29 19.42 -22.11
N ALA A 42 -1.92 19.06 -23.23
CA ALA A 42 -1.70 17.79 -23.93
C ALA A 42 -0.24 17.54 -24.31
N VAL A 43 0.54 18.60 -24.59
CA VAL A 43 1.96 18.48 -25.01
C VAL A 43 2.91 18.12 -23.86
N GLU A 44 2.47 18.15 -22.61
CA GLU A 44 3.26 17.69 -21.48
C GLU A 44 3.42 16.16 -21.50
N PRO A 45 4.61 15.58 -21.28
CA PRO A 45 4.79 14.13 -21.25
C PRO A 45 3.89 13.42 -20.23
N ALA A 46 3.51 14.10 -19.15
CA ALA A 46 2.60 13.60 -18.13
C ALA A 46 1.13 13.45 -18.62
N ALA A 47 0.74 14.07 -19.75
CA ALA A 47 -0.60 13.92 -20.32
C ALA A 47 -0.81 12.58 -21.03
N ARG A 48 0.25 12.00 -21.63
CA ARG A 48 0.12 10.78 -22.46
C ARG A 48 -0.42 9.60 -21.65
N MET A 49 -1.44 8.92 -22.16
CA MET A 49 -1.97 7.69 -21.58
C MET A 49 -1.15 6.48 -22.02
N ASN A 50 -1.11 5.46 -21.17
CA ASN A 50 -0.58 4.15 -21.54
C ASN A 50 -1.68 3.36 -22.25
N VAL A 51 -1.33 2.31 -23.00
CA VAL A 51 -2.34 1.32 -23.43
C VAL A 51 -2.86 0.63 -22.18
N ALA A 52 -4.17 0.38 -22.09
CA ALA A 52 -4.77 -0.20 -20.89
C ALA A 52 -4.23 -1.63 -20.66
N GLN A 53 -3.68 -1.88 -19.47
CA GLN A 53 -3.30 -3.23 -19.07
C GLN A 53 -4.54 -4.02 -18.66
N LEU A 54 -4.81 -5.10 -19.39
CA LEU A 54 -5.86 -6.05 -19.04
C LEU A 54 -5.42 -6.94 -17.89
N ASP A 55 -6.36 -7.56 -17.19
CA ASP A 55 -6.02 -8.68 -16.31
C ASP A 55 -5.67 -9.91 -17.18
N PRO A 56 -4.53 -10.58 -16.94
CA PRO A 56 -4.15 -11.81 -17.66
C PRO A 56 -5.18 -12.96 -17.55
N GLY A 57 -6.19 -12.84 -16.68
CA GLY A 57 -7.37 -13.71 -16.67
C GLY A 57 -8.24 -13.67 -17.94
N LYS A 58 -8.16 -12.63 -18.80
CA LYS A 58 -9.02 -12.49 -19.99
C LYS A 58 -8.83 -13.63 -20.98
N ALA A 59 -7.57 -13.88 -21.33
CA ALA A 59 -7.09 -14.98 -22.16
C ALA A 59 -5.56 -15.06 -22.02
N PRO A 60 -4.94 -16.25 -22.10
CA PRO A 60 -3.49 -16.38 -22.07
C PRO A 60 -2.80 -15.54 -23.17
N GLY A 61 -2.08 -14.49 -22.77
CA GLY A 61 -1.28 -13.65 -23.66
C GLY A 61 -1.96 -12.40 -24.25
N VAL A 62 -3.15 -12.00 -23.77
CA VAL A 62 -3.77 -10.73 -24.17
C VAL A 62 -3.63 -9.69 -23.05
N GLU A 63 -2.50 -8.97 -23.06
CA GLU A 63 -2.17 -7.96 -22.03
C GLU A 63 -2.80 -6.57 -22.31
N SER A 64 -3.29 -6.33 -23.52
CA SER A 64 -3.78 -5.03 -23.99
C SER A 64 -4.77 -5.17 -25.17
N GLU A 65 -5.58 -4.14 -25.41
CA GLU A 65 -6.45 -4.00 -26.59
C GLU A 65 -6.08 -2.74 -27.36
N ASP A 66 -6.01 -2.80 -28.69
CA ASP A 66 -5.68 -1.63 -29.51
C ASP A 66 -6.80 -0.59 -29.47
N GLY A 67 -6.43 0.69 -29.46
CA GLY A 67 -7.35 1.81 -29.23
C GLY A 67 -7.85 1.98 -27.79
N VAL A 68 -7.43 1.14 -26.83
CA VAL A 68 -7.89 1.18 -25.44
C VAL A 68 -6.78 1.65 -24.50
N PHE A 69 -7.04 2.72 -23.74
CA PHE A 69 -6.03 3.47 -22.98
C PHE A 69 -6.36 3.58 -21.50
N GLY A 70 -5.30 3.61 -20.68
CA GLY A 70 -5.35 3.58 -19.23
C GLY A 70 -4.34 4.51 -18.57
N LYS A 71 -4.71 5.10 -17.42
CA LYS A 71 -3.76 5.83 -16.58
C LYS A 71 -4.19 5.98 -15.12
N PHE A 72 -3.29 5.66 -14.18
CA PHE A 72 -3.38 6.13 -12.80
C PHE A 72 -2.82 7.56 -12.69
N MET A 73 -3.64 8.52 -12.28
CA MET A 73 -3.27 9.94 -12.22
C MET A 73 -3.87 10.68 -11.02
N TYR A 74 -3.16 11.68 -10.53
CA TYR A 74 -3.72 12.68 -9.62
C TYR A 74 -4.70 13.58 -10.37
N ILE A 75 -5.85 13.81 -9.75
CA ILE A 75 -6.82 14.82 -10.15
C ILE A 75 -7.19 15.61 -8.88
N GLY A 76 -6.92 16.91 -8.88
CA GLY A 76 -7.28 17.82 -7.80
C GLY A 76 -8.75 18.22 -7.84
N ALA A 77 -9.25 18.80 -6.74
CA ALA A 77 -10.64 19.23 -6.65
C ALA A 77 -10.99 20.31 -7.68
N GLY A 78 -12.22 20.24 -8.22
CA GLY A 78 -12.72 21.16 -9.25
C GLY A 78 -11.96 21.10 -10.58
N ALA A 79 -11.25 20.00 -10.86
CA ALA A 79 -10.55 19.79 -12.12
C ALA A 79 -11.52 19.72 -13.30
N LYS A 80 -11.05 20.25 -14.43
CA LYS A 80 -11.70 20.14 -15.73
C LYS A 80 -10.74 19.49 -16.70
N ILE A 81 -11.22 18.49 -17.44
CA ILE A 81 -10.37 17.54 -18.15
C ILE A 81 -10.80 17.41 -19.61
N LYS A 82 -9.82 17.31 -20.50
CA LYS A 82 -9.98 17.00 -21.92
C LYS A 82 -9.19 15.76 -22.28
N VAL A 83 -9.60 15.10 -23.36
CA VAL A 83 -8.88 13.99 -23.98
C VAL A 83 -8.49 14.38 -25.39
N ALA A 84 -7.21 14.37 -25.73
CA ALA A 84 -6.74 14.56 -27.11
C ALA A 84 -6.33 13.21 -27.71
N GLN A 85 -6.84 12.90 -28.90
CA GLN A 85 -6.35 11.81 -29.74
C GLN A 85 -5.50 12.42 -30.86
N VAL A 86 -4.31 11.86 -31.13
CA VAL A 86 -3.47 12.23 -32.29
C VAL A 86 -3.28 11.01 -33.18
N VAL A 87 -3.54 11.16 -34.48
CA VAL A 87 -3.38 10.13 -35.52
C VAL A 87 -2.79 10.77 -36.79
N GLY A 88 -1.68 10.25 -37.29
CA GLY A 88 -0.95 10.82 -38.43
C GLY A 88 -0.47 12.26 -38.17
N GLY A 89 -0.27 12.66 -36.92
CA GLY A 89 0.01 14.04 -36.52
C GLY A 89 -1.19 15.01 -36.59
N VAL A 90 -2.41 14.54 -36.90
CA VAL A 90 -3.65 15.32 -36.78
C VAL A 90 -4.28 15.03 -35.42
N GLY A 91 -4.60 16.07 -34.66
CA GLY A 91 -5.23 15.95 -33.35
C GLY A 91 -6.73 16.27 -33.36
N THR A 92 -7.50 15.53 -32.56
CA THR A 92 -8.88 15.84 -32.20
C THR A 92 -8.98 15.97 -30.69
N ILE A 93 -9.59 17.06 -30.22
CA ILE A 93 -9.81 17.33 -28.79
C ILE A 93 -11.25 16.96 -28.43
N TYR A 94 -11.40 16.13 -27.41
CA TYR A 94 -12.66 15.61 -26.92
C TYR A 94 -12.97 16.12 -25.52
N GLY A 95 -14.21 16.59 -25.36
CA GLY A 95 -14.89 16.69 -24.07
C GLY A 95 -15.95 15.61 -23.95
N ALA A 96 -16.96 15.85 -23.11
CA ALA A 96 -18.13 15.01 -22.95
C ALA A 96 -19.41 15.85 -22.91
N GLU A 97 -20.54 15.29 -23.32
CA GLU A 97 -21.82 15.98 -23.17
C GLU A 97 -22.09 16.27 -21.69
N ASN A 98 -22.43 17.52 -21.36
CA ASN A 98 -22.63 18.03 -20.00
C ASN A 98 -21.43 17.82 -19.03
N GLY A 99 -20.23 17.52 -19.55
CA GLY A 99 -19.04 17.22 -18.74
C GLY A 99 -19.01 15.80 -18.16
N GLY A 100 -19.85 14.90 -18.67
CA GLY A 100 -19.97 13.51 -18.21
C GLY A 100 -21.05 13.29 -17.14
N LYS A 101 -21.36 12.02 -16.87
CA LYS A 101 -22.35 11.58 -15.87
C LYS A 101 -21.66 10.93 -14.67
N LYS A 102 -22.17 11.17 -13.46
CA LYS A 102 -21.68 10.52 -12.22
C LYS A 102 -22.71 9.49 -11.73
N GLU A 103 -22.47 8.22 -12.01
CA GLU A 103 -23.38 7.09 -11.76
C GLU A 103 -22.62 5.97 -11.03
N LEU A 104 -23.33 5.03 -10.41
CA LEU A 104 -22.72 3.87 -9.76
C LEU A 104 -22.19 2.93 -10.85
N GLY A 105 -20.96 2.44 -10.74
CA GLY A 105 -20.34 1.62 -11.79
C GLY A 105 -21.20 0.43 -12.20
N THR A 106 -21.75 -0.32 -11.23
CA THR A 106 -22.63 -1.48 -11.50
C THR A 106 -23.97 -1.16 -12.15
N ASP A 107 -24.38 0.11 -12.20
CA ASP A 107 -25.59 0.55 -12.93
C ASP A 107 -25.27 0.90 -14.39
N ILE A 108 -23.99 0.99 -14.74
CA ILE A 108 -23.48 1.19 -16.09
C ILE A 108 -23.15 -0.17 -16.69
N GLU A 109 -23.55 -0.39 -17.94
CA GLU A 109 -23.20 -1.60 -18.67
C GLU A 109 -21.68 -1.78 -18.71
N ASN A 110 -21.19 -2.99 -18.41
CA ASN A 110 -19.78 -3.38 -18.56
C ASN A 110 -18.77 -2.62 -17.67
N VAL A 111 -19.23 -2.07 -16.52
CA VAL A 111 -18.37 -1.45 -15.50
C VAL A 111 -18.54 -2.18 -14.15
N PRO A 112 -17.56 -2.98 -13.68
CA PRO A 112 -17.71 -3.87 -12.51
C PRO A 112 -17.51 -3.15 -11.16
N ILE A 113 -17.57 -1.82 -11.16
CA ILE A 113 -17.06 -0.99 -10.06
C ILE A 113 -18.20 -0.70 -9.08
N ASN A 114 -18.07 -1.21 -7.85
CA ASN A 114 -19.04 -1.01 -6.77
C ASN A 114 -18.85 0.37 -6.09
N ASP A 115 -18.74 1.42 -6.89
CA ASP A 115 -18.54 2.80 -6.47
C ASP A 115 -18.98 3.80 -7.55
N MET A 116 -19.14 5.07 -7.18
CA MET A 116 -19.48 6.14 -8.11
C MET A 116 -18.31 6.44 -9.05
N VAL A 117 -18.54 6.32 -10.36
CA VAL A 117 -17.59 6.68 -11.42
C VAL A 117 -18.11 7.88 -12.23
N ILE A 118 -17.23 8.55 -12.97
CA ILE A 118 -17.61 9.57 -13.95
C ILE A 118 -17.44 8.96 -15.34
N HIS A 119 -18.46 8.99 -16.19
CA HIS A 119 -18.43 8.32 -17.50
C HIS A 119 -19.17 9.08 -18.59
N GLY A 120 -19.03 8.62 -19.83
CA GLY A 120 -19.83 9.05 -20.97
C GLY A 120 -19.14 8.82 -22.31
N THR A 121 -19.72 9.40 -23.35
CA THR A 121 -19.18 9.40 -24.71
C THR A 121 -18.32 10.65 -24.95
N LEU A 122 -17.17 10.45 -25.56
CA LEU A 122 -16.22 11.46 -26.01
C LEU A 122 -16.75 12.16 -27.27
N VAL A 123 -16.97 13.47 -27.18
CA VAL A 123 -17.49 14.28 -28.29
C VAL A 123 -16.49 15.40 -28.60
N ALA A 124 -16.18 15.57 -29.89
CA ALA A 124 -15.24 16.60 -30.33
C ALA A 124 -15.76 17.99 -29.99
N ASP A 125 -14.87 18.86 -29.52
CA ASP A 125 -15.15 20.27 -29.13
C ASP A 125 -16.26 20.44 -28.06
N ALA A 126 -16.60 19.36 -27.34
CA ALA A 126 -17.61 19.36 -26.27
C ALA A 126 -17.07 19.88 -24.93
N ALA A 127 -17.98 20.01 -23.95
CA ALA A 127 -17.67 20.52 -22.62
C ALA A 127 -16.63 19.65 -21.89
N GLU A 128 -15.75 20.32 -21.14
CA GLU A 128 -14.69 19.68 -20.35
C GLU A 128 -15.27 18.73 -19.29
N ILE A 129 -14.67 17.55 -19.12
CA ILE A 129 -15.10 16.53 -18.15
C ILE A 129 -14.82 17.06 -16.73
N ALA A 130 -15.83 17.09 -15.87
CA ALA A 130 -15.76 17.75 -14.57
C ALA A 130 -15.51 16.77 -13.42
N VAL A 131 -14.42 16.95 -12.67
CA VAL A 131 -14.08 16.14 -11.48
C VAL A 131 -14.11 17.01 -10.22
N GLY A 132 -15.11 16.76 -9.36
CA GLY A 132 -15.35 17.58 -8.17
C GLY A 132 -14.32 17.39 -7.05
N ASP A 133 -13.95 16.13 -6.76
CA ASP A 133 -13.19 15.75 -5.56
C ASP A 133 -11.68 15.55 -5.87
N GLU A 134 -10.79 15.89 -4.93
CA GLU A 134 -9.36 15.56 -5.05
C GLU A 134 -9.09 14.08 -4.74
N GLY A 135 -8.31 13.38 -5.56
CA GLY A 135 -7.90 12.00 -5.32
C GLY A 135 -6.86 11.43 -6.29
N LEU A 136 -6.48 10.17 -6.06
CA LEU A 136 -5.94 9.32 -7.11
C LEU A 136 -7.13 8.80 -7.92
N TYR A 137 -7.03 8.89 -9.23
CA TYR A 137 -8.02 8.37 -10.17
C TYR A 137 -7.38 7.38 -11.13
N TYR A 138 -8.17 6.42 -11.59
CA TYR A 138 -7.88 5.67 -12.79
C TYR A 138 -8.77 6.19 -13.92
N ALA A 139 -8.13 6.64 -15.00
CA ALA A 139 -8.79 7.09 -16.21
C ALA A 139 -8.68 6.02 -17.30
N TYR A 140 -9.83 5.65 -17.85
CA TYR A 140 -10.02 4.72 -18.96
C TYR A 140 -10.56 5.50 -20.17
N VAL A 141 -9.99 5.26 -21.35
CA VAL A 141 -10.47 5.79 -22.63
C VAL A 141 -10.48 4.67 -23.67
N ASP A 142 -11.67 4.36 -24.18
CA ASP A 142 -11.89 3.53 -25.36
C ASP A 142 -12.05 4.47 -26.57
N ILE A 143 -11.04 4.53 -27.42
CA ILE A 143 -11.04 5.42 -28.59
C ILE A 143 -11.73 4.82 -29.82
N ASN A 144 -12.11 3.54 -29.75
CA ASN A 144 -12.83 2.82 -30.80
C ASN A 144 -14.33 3.10 -30.68
N ASN A 145 -14.88 2.88 -29.48
CA ASN A 145 -16.27 3.16 -29.14
C ASN A 145 -16.52 4.61 -28.67
N LYS A 146 -15.46 5.42 -28.56
CA LYS A 146 -15.47 6.80 -28.07
C LYS A 146 -16.08 6.93 -26.68
N ASN A 147 -15.76 6.03 -25.76
CA ASN A 147 -16.26 6.05 -24.38
C ASN A 147 -15.13 6.27 -23.37
N PHE A 148 -15.45 6.82 -22.20
CA PHE A 148 -14.48 7.00 -21.11
C PHE A 148 -15.10 6.65 -19.75
N VAL A 149 -14.24 6.24 -18.81
CA VAL A 149 -14.58 6.08 -17.39
C VAL A 149 -13.44 6.64 -16.53
N ILE A 150 -13.78 7.49 -15.57
CA ILE A 150 -12.86 8.05 -14.57
C ILE A 150 -13.36 7.61 -13.20
N MET A 151 -12.67 6.63 -12.60
CA MET A 151 -12.97 6.12 -11.26
C MET A 151 -12.00 6.69 -10.23
N ARG A 152 -12.50 7.09 -9.06
CA ARG A 152 -11.64 7.49 -7.93
C ARG A 152 -11.10 6.24 -7.25
N VAL A 153 -9.79 6.05 -7.15
CA VAL A 153 -9.22 4.82 -6.56
C VAL A 153 -9.47 4.76 -5.05
N LYS A 154 -10.16 3.72 -4.59
CA LYS A 154 -10.29 3.32 -3.18
C LYS A 154 -9.64 1.96 -2.98
N ALA A 155 -8.52 1.89 -2.26
CA ALA A 155 -7.84 0.62 -2.00
C ALA A 155 -8.44 -0.14 -0.81
N ASN A 156 -8.70 -1.42 -1.01
CA ASN A 156 -9.10 -2.40 0.01
C ASN A 156 -8.15 -3.61 -0.02
N MET A 157 -8.22 -4.48 0.99
CA MET A 157 -7.58 -5.80 1.05
C MET A 157 -8.65 -6.88 1.19
N ILE A 158 -8.45 -8.05 0.58
CA ILE A 158 -9.38 -9.20 0.68
C ILE A 158 -8.65 -10.53 0.58
N GLY A 159 -9.17 -11.59 1.19
CA GLY A 159 -8.64 -12.96 1.13
C GLY A 159 -8.26 -13.53 2.49
N ASP A 160 -7.83 -14.79 2.53
CA ASP A 160 -7.70 -15.63 3.74
C ASP A 160 -6.88 -15.03 4.88
N ALA A 161 -5.94 -14.14 4.57
CA ALA A 161 -5.14 -13.42 5.56
C ALA A 161 -5.90 -12.28 6.26
N THR A 162 -7.07 -11.87 5.77
CA THR A 162 -7.74 -10.61 6.15
C THR A 162 -9.01 -10.83 7.00
N PRO A 163 -9.44 -9.84 7.81
CA PRO A 163 -10.74 -9.89 8.47
C PRO A 163 -11.88 -9.95 7.45
N GLY A 164 -12.68 -11.02 7.47
CA GLY A 164 -13.76 -11.25 6.51
C GLY A 164 -13.38 -12.17 5.34
N ASP A 165 -12.13 -12.64 5.28
CA ASP A 165 -11.64 -13.61 4.29
C ASP A 165 -11.96 -13.18 2.85
N TRP A 166 -12.48 -14.07 2.00
CA TRP A 166 -12.90 -13.74 0.63
C TRP A 166 -14.31 -13.10 0.54
N THR A 167 -14.97 -12.83 1.68
CA THR A 167 -16.36 -12.36 1.73
C THR A 167 -16.48 -10.85 1.95
N THR A 168 -15.60 -10.25 2.74
CA THR A 168 -15.68 -8.82 3.11
C THR A 168 -14.31 -8.18 3.02
N ALA A 169 -14.19 -7.12 2.22
CA ALA A 169 -12.94 -6.42 2.05
C ALA A 169 -12.65 -5.46 3.22
N THR A 170 -11.39 -5.38 3.65
CA THR A 170 -10.91 -4.43 4.65
C THR A 170 -10.40 -3.16 3.95
N ASN A 171 -10.97 -1.99 4.25
CA ASN A 171 -10.58 -0.74 3.61
C ASN A 171 -9.20 -0.20 4.06
N LEU A 172 -8.46 0.36 3.11
CA LEU A 172 -7.27 1.18 3.35
C LEU A 172 -7.59 2.65 3.06
N ALA A 173 -7.56 3.50 4.09
CA ALA A 173 -7.87 4.91 3.96
C ALA A 173 -6.74 5.65 3.21
N GLN A 174 -7.09 6.44 2.19
CA GLN A 174 -6.16 7.35 1.51
C GLN A 174 -5.64 8.39 2.52
N LYS A 175 -4.34 8.34 2.86
CA LYS A 175 -3.70 9.26 3.83
C LYS A 175 -3.13 10.50 3.17
N SER A 176 -2.64 10.38 1.94
CA SER A 176 -2.08 11.47 1.15
C SER A 176 -2.18 11.16 -0.33
N VAL A 177 -2.28 12.22 -1.14
CA VAL A 177 -2.11 12.16 -2.59
C VAL A 177 -1.40 13.42 -3.07
N SER A 178 -0.56 13.29 -4.10
CA SER A 178 0.04 14.38 -4.87
C SER A 178 0.15 13.95 -6.34
N LYS A 179 0.65 14.84 -7.20
CA LYS A 179 0.97 14.51 -8.59
C LYS A 179 1.97 13.34 -8.73
N ASP A 180 2.78 13.10 -7.70
CA ASP A 180 3.90 12.15 -7.70
C ASP A 180 3.54 10.79 -7.08
N SER A 181 2.55 10.74 -6.18
CA SER A 181 2.21 9.52 -5.45
C SER A 181 0.85 9.55 -4.74
N SER A 182 0.32 8.37 -4.44
CA SER A 182 -0.81 8.19 -3.50
C SER A 182 -0.43 7.18 -2.43
N VAL A 183 -0.93 7.35 -1.21
CA VAL A 183 -0.69 6.46 -0.07
C VAL A 183 -2.00 6.07 0.58
N PHE A 184 -2.27 4.77 0.67
CA PHE A 184 -3.39 4.17 1.38
C PHE A 184 -2.85 3.38 2.58
N GLU A 185 -3.49 3.48 3.75
CA GLU A 185 -2.97 2.90 4.99
C GLU A 185 -4.07 2.55 5.98
N SER A 186 -3.95 1.40 6.64
CA SER A 186 -4.81 0.95 7.74
C SER A 186 -4.09 -0.05 8.64
N THR A 187 -4.52 -0.17 9.90
CA THR A 187 -4.06 -1.25 10.79
C THR A 187 -5.02 -2.43 10.65
N VAL A 188 -4.53 -3.52 10.07
CA VAL A 188 -5.32 -4.72 9.77
C VAL A 188 -4.87 -5.86 10.67
N LYS A 189 -5.83 -6.57 11.28
CA LYS A 189 -5.54 -7.82 12.01
C LYS A 189 -5.37 -8.96 11.01
N LEU A 190 -4.15 -9.19 10.55
CA LEU A 190 -3.85 -10.24 9.57
C LEU A 190 -3.63 -11.61 10.22
N LYS A 191 -3.92 -12.68 9.48
CA LYS A 191 -3.53 -14.05 9.81
C LYS A 191 -2.13 -14.36 9.25
N ALA A 192 -1.37 -15.18 9.97
CA ALA A 192 -0.12 -15.76 9.48
C ALA A 192 -0.40 -16.88 8.47
N ALA A 193 0.58 -17.17 7.60
CA ALA A 193 0.56 -18.28 6.64
C ALA A 193 -0.67 -18.33 5.71
N ALA A 194 -1.11 -17.16 5.24
CA ALA A 194 -2.29 -17.00 4.38
C ALA A 194 -2.07 -15.97 3.27
N GLY A 195 -2.90 -15.99 2.23
CA GLY A 195 -2.84 -15.06 1.11
C GLY A 195 -3.90 -13.94 1.17
N TYR A 196 -3.68 -12.87 0.43
CA TYR A 196 -4.67 -11.82 0.15
C TYR A 196 -4.41 -11.18 -1.22
N ARG A 197 -5.31 -10.32 -1.69
CA ARG A 197 -5.06 -9.38 -2.81
C ARG A 197 -5.44 -7.97 -2.36
N TYR A 198 -4.84 -6.95 -2.97
CA TYR A 198 -5.44 -5.61 -2.92
C TYR A 198 -6.57 -5.54 -3.93
N ARG A 199 -7.63 -4.80 -3.63
CA ARG A 199 -8.82 -4.65 -4.46
C ARG A 199 -9.22 -3.19 -4.54
N PHE A 200 -9.45 -2.66 -5.72
CA PHE A 200 -9.87 -1.27 -5.94
C PHE A 200 -11.39 -1.19 -6.06
N ASN A 201 -11.99 -0.30 -5.27
CA ASN A 201 -13.41 0.10 -5.35
C ASN A 201 -14.41 -1.08 -5.27
N ASP A 202 -14.00 -2.16 -4.61
CA ASP A 202 -14.72 -3.44 -4.55
C ASP A 202 -15.20 -3.96 -5.92
N GLY A 203 -14.46 -3.64 -6.98
CA GLY A 203 -14.59 -4.30 -8.28
C GLY A 203 -13.88 -5.65 -8.31
N TRP A 204 -14.35 -6.53 -9.19
CA TRP A 204 -13.51 -7.59 -9.76
C TRP A 204 -13.25 -7.28 -11.23
N HIS A 205 -12.45 -8.10 -11.90
CA HIS A 205 -12.14 -7.92 -13.32
C HIS A 205 -13.44 -8.07 -14.14
N ALA A 206 -13.79 -7.07 -14.96
CA ALA A 206 -14.86 -7.20 -15.95
C ALA A 206 -14.34 -7.74 -17.26
N TYR A 207 -15.13 -8.65 -17.82
CA TYR A 207 -15.09 -9.06 -19.21
C TYR A 207 -16.52 -9.20 -19.69
N ASN A 208 -16.76 -8.83 -20.94
CA ASN A 208 -18.04 -8.96 -21.61
C ASN A 208 -17.75 -9.21 -23.09
N GLU A 209 -18.64 -9.95 -23.74
CA GLU A 209 -18.37 -10.65 -24.99
C GLU A 209 -18.14 -9.68 -26.17
N ASP A 210 -18.64 -8.44 -26.05
CA ASP A 210 -18.55 -7.37 -27.05
C ASP A 210 -17.36 -6.38 -26.86
N GLY A 211 -16.42 -6.64 -25.93
CA GLY A 211 -15.09 -6.03 -25.96
C GLY A 211 -14.89 -4.64 -25.33
N VAL A 212 -15.78 -4.15 -24.47
CA VAL A 212 -15.56 -2.92 -23.66
C VAL A 212 -15.06 -3.30 -22.26
N THR A 213 -13.77 -3.08 -21.95
CA THR A 213 -13.11 -3.66 -20.76
C THR A 213 -12.71 -2.62 -19.70
N THR A 214 -13.53 -2.37 -18.67
CA THR A 214 -13.24 -1.33 -17.64
C THR A 214 -12.33 -1.81 -16.48
N VAL A 215 -11.13 -2.29 -16.86
CA VAL A 215 -9.78 -2.33 -16.23
C VAL A 215 -9.51 -2.57 -14.71
N MET A 216 -8.37 -3.26 -14.44
CA MET A 216 -7.59 -3.39 -13.19
C MET A 216 -8.33 -3.15 -11.86
N SER A 217 -9.03 -4.17 -11.39
CA SER A 217 -9.71 -4.16 -10.10
C SER A 217 -8.86 -4.58 -8.89
N SER A 218 -7.64 -5.10 -9.08
CA SER A 218 -6.88 -5.74 -8.00
C SER A 218 -5.38 -5.85 -8.28
N LEU A 219 -4.60 -6.00 -7.20
CA LEU A 219 -3.16 -6.29 -7.24
C LEU A 219 -2.86 -7.67 -6.68
N GLY A 220 -1.88 -8.33 -7.26
CA GLY A 220 -1.26 -9.58 -6.80
C GLY A 220 0.26 -9.53 -6.94
N VAL A 221 0.89 -10.70 -6.87
CA VAL A 221 2.29 -10.94 -7.25
C VAL A 221 2.33 -11.86 -8.47
N GLU A 222 3.46 -11.95 -9.16
CA GLU A 222 3.61 -12.86 -10.30
C GLU A 222 3.49 -14.34 -9.85
N ASP A 223 4.36 -14.76 -8.93
CA ASP A 223 4.39 -16.12 -8.36
C ASP A 223 4.29 -16.10 -6.83
N TYR A 224 3.33 -16.85 -6.27
CA TYR A 224 3.08 -16.93 -4.83
C TYR A 224 4.24 -17.55 -4.05
N ALA A 225 4.86 -18.60 -4.59
CA ALA A 225 5.91 -19.37 -3.91
C ALA A 225 7.25 -18.61 -3.90
N ALA A 226 7.56 -17.87 -4.96
CA ALA A 226 8.72 -16.98 -5.03
C ALA A 226 8.56 -15.77 -4.11
N ALA A 227 7.37 -15.14 -4.08
CA ALA A 227 7.07 -14.06 -3.13
C ALA A 227 7.11 -14.55 -1.67
N TRP A 228 6.61 -15.76 -1.40
CA TRP A 228 6.71 -16.41 -0.09
C TRP A 228 8.18 -16.65 0.29
N ALA A 229 8.93 -17.40 -0.52
CA ALA A 229 10.32 -17.78 -0.21
C ALA A 229 11.29 -16.58 -0.10
N SER A 230 11.01 -15.47 -0.80
CA SER A 230 11.83 -14.25 -0.74
C SER A 230 11.40 -13.26 0.34
N GLY A 231 10.17 -13.39 0.88
CA GLY A 231 9.55 -12.39 1.75
C GLY A 231 9.26 -11.04 1.07
N LYS A 232 9.30 -10.98 -0.26
CA LYS A 232 9.07 -9.75 -1.05
C LYS A 232 7.79 -9.85 -1.87
N ASN A 233 7.02 -8.78 -1.83
CA ASN A 233 5.75 -8.65 -2.53
C ASN A 233 5.87 -7.56 -3.60
N ASP A 234 6.48 -7.91 -4.74
CA ASP A 234 6.60 -7.03 -5.90
C ASP A 234 5.23 -7.00 -6.62
N LEU A 235 4.51 -5.89 -6.49
CA LEU A 235 3.09 -5.79 -6.81
C LEU A 235 2.82 -5.44 -8.29
N GLY A 236 1.90 -6.17 -8.90
CA GLY A 236 1.34 -5.87 -10.22
C GLY A 236 -0.12 -6.31 -10.32
N PHE A 237 -0.73 -6.24 -11.50
CA PHE A 237 -2.16 -6.55 -11.69
C PHE A 237 -2.44 -8.08 -11.71
N PHE A 238 -1.40 -8.89 -11.43
CA PHE A 238 -1.36 -10.35 -11.46
C PHE A 238 -2.45 -11.05 -10.64
N LEU A 239 -2.76 -12.29 -11.03
CA LEU A 239 -3.75 -13.16 -10.39
C LEU A 239 -3.27 -13.81 -9.08
N SER A 240 -1.98 -14.09 -8.91
CA SER A 240 -1.48 -14.81 -7.74
C SER A 240 -1.63 -13.98 -6.47
N ASN A 241 -2.08 -14.61 -5.39
CA ASN A 241 -2.27 -13.95 -4.10
C ASN A 241 -0.93 -13.43 -3.53
N ILE A 242 -1.00 -12.34 -2.79
CA ILE A 242 0.09 -11.76 -2.04
C ILE A 242 0.26 -12.57 -0.74
N PRO A 243 1.43 -13.20 -0.49
CA PRO A 243 1.65 -13.99 0.71
C PRO A 243 1.80 -13.14 1.98
N ASN A 244 1.31 -13.67 3.11
CA ASN A 244 1.47 -13.07 4.42
C ASN A 244 2.09 -14.02 5.45
N HIS A 245 3.29 -13.68 5.92
CA HIS A 245 4.03 -14.46 6.91
C HIS A 245 3.59 -14.18 8.36
N ALA A 246 3.50 -12.90 8.74
CA ALA A 246 3.25 -12.49 10.12
C ALA A 246 1.77 -12.26 10.41
N GLY A 247 1.28 -12.79 11.52
CA GLY A 247 -0.07 -12.51 12.04
C GLY A 247 -0.09 -11.34 13.03
N GLY A 248 -1.29 -10.89 13.39
CA GLY A 248 -1.50 -9.84 14.39
C GLY A 248 -1.87 -8.48 13.78
N ASN A 249 -1.78 -7.42 14.58
CA ASN A 249 -2.14 -6.06 14.16
C ASN A 249 -0.99 -5.43 13.36
N ILE A 250 -1.15 -5.41 12.03
CA ILE A 250 -0.14 -4.91 11.10
C ILE A 250 -0.66 -3.62 10.47
N LEU A 251 0.11 -2.54 10.61
CA LEU A 251 -0.06 -1.33 9.82
C LEU A 251 0.38 -1.64 8.39
N VAL A 252 -0.59 -1.77 7.49
CA VAL A 252 -0.37 -2.00 6.05
C VAL A 252 -0.39 -0.65 5.35
N LYS A 253 0.62 -0.40 4.53
CA LYS A 253 0.73 0.79 3.68
C LYS A 253 0.92 0.37 2.23
N LEU A 254 -0.03 0.73 1.38
CA LEU A 254 0.04 0.60 -0.07
C LEU A 254 0.36 1.97 -0.68
N LYS A 255 1.38 2.05 -1.53
CA LYS A 255 1.80 3.28 -2.23
C LYS A 255 1.79 3.09 -3.75
N TYR A 256 1.15 4.03 -4.45
CA TYR A 256 1.34 4.27 -5.88
C TYR A 256 2.42 5.34 -6.11
N THR A 257 3.25 5.17 -7.15
CA THR A 257 4.29 6.15 -7.55
C THR A 257 4.15 6.50 -9.03
N ALA A 258 3.73 7.73 -9.32
CA ALA A 258 3.34 8.15 -10.67
C ALA A 258 4.51 8.26 -11.66
N ALA A 259 5.72 8.54 -11.17
CA ALA A 259 6.92 8.63 -12.01
C ALA A 259 7.37 7.28 -12.60
N THR A 260 6.83 6.16 -12.09
CA THR A 260 7.16 4.78 -12.52
C THR A 260 5.92 3.95 -12.86
N ASP A 261 4.71 4.47 -12.65
CA ASP A 261 3.42 3.75 -12.74
C ASP A 261 3.37 2.47 -11.87
N THR A 262 4.12 2.43 -10.76
CA THR A 262 4.27 1.24 -9.91
C THR A 262 3.56 1.33 -8.56
N TRP A 263 3.12 0.17 -8.09
CA TRP A 263 2.61 -0.06 -6.75
C TRP A 263 3.65 -0.74 -5.86
N SER A 264 3.60 -0.46 -4.56
CA SER A 264 4.48 -1.07 -3.55
C SER A 264 3.76 -1.15 -2.20
N GLU A 265 3.99 -2.22 -1.45
CA GLU A 265 3.53 -2.32 -0.07
C GLU A 265 4.66 -2.17 0.96
N SER A 266 4.28 -1.81 2.17
CA SER A 266 5.10 -1.98 3.38
C SER A 266 4.21 -2.35 4.56
N LYS A 267 4.76 -3.17 5.45
CA LYS A 267 4.09 -3.68 6.65
C LYS A 267 4.90 -3.30 7.88
N LEU A 268 4.21 -2.97 8.96
CA LEU A 268 4.78 -2.70 10.27
C LEU A 268 3.86 -3.31 11.35
N THR A 269 4.33 -4.32 12.07
CA THR A 269 3.61 -4.84 13.24
C THR A 269 3.58 -3.77 14.33
N ASP A 270 2.40 -3.42 14.85
CA ASP A 270 2.28 -2.37 15.86
C ASP A 270 2.08 -2.92 17.27
N PHE A 271 3.19 -3.23 17.92
CA PHE A 271 3.22 -3.69 19.31
C PHE A 271 2.94 -2.59 20.34
N SER A 272 2.54 -1.36 19.96
CA SER A 272 2.31 -0.25 20.90
C SER A 272 1.35 -0.59 22.05
N ALA A 273 0.37 -1.47 21.81
CA ALA A 273 -0.60 -1.94 22.80
C ALA A 273 -0.27 -3.31 23.42
N THR A 274 0.73 -4.04 22.90
CA THR A 274 1.08 -5.40 23.34
C THR A 274 1.70 -5.36 24.74
N LYS A 275 1.07 -6.07 25.68
CA LYS A 275 1.57 -6.20 27.04
C LYS A 275 2.44 -7.44 27.15
N MET A 276 3.76 -7.30 27.17
CA MET A 276 4.66 -8.41 27.48
C MET A 276 4.94 -8.44 28.98
N GLY A 277 5.16 -9.65 29.51
CA GLY A 277 5.64 -9.91 30.86
C GLY A 277 6.63 -11.07 30.83
N LEU A 278 7.33 -11.28 31.94
CA LEU A 278 8.06 -12.53 32.17
C LEU A 278 7.04 -13.63 32.48
N PHE A 279 7.24 -14.84 32.00
CA PHE A 279 6.32 -15.95 32.22
C PHE A 279 7.10 -17.23 32.53
N GLY A 280 6.88 -17.81 33.72
CA GLY A 280 7.55 -19.01 34.18
C GLY A 280 7.72 -19.07 35.69
N ASN A 281 8.68 -19.86 36.16
CA ASN A 281 8.97 -20.09 37.58
C ASN A 281 10.32 -19.52 38.04
N ALA A 282 11.00 -18.74 37.20
CA ALA A 282 12.29 -18.14 37.50
C ALA A 282 12.26 -16.90 38.40
N TYR A 283 11.13 -16.48 38.94
CA TYR A 283 10.99 -15.24 39.72
C TYR A 283 9.98 -15.42 40.86
N LYS A 284 9.86 -14.41 41.74
CA LYS A 284 8.84 -14.36 42.79
C LYS A 284 7.82 -13.27 42.57
N VAL A 285 6.59 -13.50 43.03
CA VAL A 285 5.51 -12.51 43.11
C VAL A 285 5.26 -12.23 44.60
N GLY A 286 5.90 -11.20 45.14
CA GLY A 286 6.08 -11.05 46.59
C GLY A 286 7.00 -12.16 47.11
N ASP A 287 6.58 -12.86 48.16
CA ASP A 287 7.35 -13.97 48.75
C ASP A 287 7.17 -15.32 48.03
N VAL A 288 6.18 -15.43 47.14
CA VAL A 288 5.75 -16.68 46.49
C VAL A 288 6.53 -16.94 45.20
N GLU A 289 7.06 -18.15 45.02
CA GLU A 289 7.65 -18.61 43.75
C GLU A 289 6.59 -18.63 42.64
N ALA A 290 6.92 -18.06 41.48
CA ALA A 290 5.99 -17.95 40.37
C ALA A 290 5.72 -19.29 39.66
N ASN A 291 4.67 -19.31 38.83
CA ASN A 291 4.24 -20.48 38.10
C ASN A 291 3.89 -20.18 36.64
N TRP A 292 3.70 -21.24 35.86
CA TRP A 292 3.36 -21.19 34.43
C TRP A 292 1.88 -20.88 34.15
N ASP A 293 1.21 -20.17 35.07
CA ASP A 293 -0.19 -19.71 34.93
C ASP A 293 -0.32 -18.18 34.77
N ASN A 294 0.67 -17.38 35.24
CA ASN A 294 0.54 -15.93 35.34
C ASN A 294 1.81 -15.16 34.93
N GLY A 295 1.64 -14.15 34.07
CA GLY A 295 2.72 -13.24 33.66
C GLY A 295 3.08 -12.18 34.71
N PHE A 296 4.37 -12.04 35.01
CA PHE A 296 4.92 -11.03 35.90
C PHE A 296 5.16 -9.70 35.18
N ASP A 297 4.75 -8.62 35.84
CA ASP A 297 5.04 -7.22 35.46
C ASP A 297 4.71 -6.93 33.97
N LEU A 298 3.45 -7.26 33.62
CA LEU A 298 2.84 -7.09 32.30
C LEU A 298 2.71 -5.61 31.93
N LYS A 299 3.51 -5.15 30.97
CA LYS A 299 3.57 -3.73 30.56
C LYS A 299 3.61 -3.55 29.04
N THR A 300 3.18 -2.38 28.57
CA THR A 300 3.33 -1.94 27.18
C THR A 300 4.77 -1.47 26.89
N PRO A 301 5.23 -1.50 25.63
CA PRO A 301 6.58 -1.07 25.30
C PRO A 301 6.75 0.45 25.32
N THR A 302 8.01 0.86 25.40
CA THR A 302 8.46 2.16 24.87
C THR A 302 8.79 2.03 23.38
N LYS A 303 8.28 2.95 22.54
CA LYS A 303 8.45 2.91 21.09
C LYS A 303 9.51 3.93 20.63
N SER A 304 10.44 3.51 19.79
CA SER A 304 11.43 4.36 19.14
C SER A 304 11.58 3.95 17.67
N GLY A 305 11.06 4.79 16.76
CA GLY A 305 10.91 4.42 15.36
C GLY A 305 10.05 3.17 15.18
N THR A 306 10.63 2.09 14.67
CA THR A 306 10.00 0.78 14.51
C THR A 306 10.29 -0.19 15.66
N ILE A 307 11.15 0.19 16.62
CA ILE A 307 11.56 -0.67 17.74
C ILE A 307 10.66 -0.45 18.95
N TYR A 308 10.13 -1.54 19.50
CA TYR A 308 9.30 -1.60 20.70
C TYR A 308 10.12 -2.25 21.81
N THR A 309 10.26 -1.60 22.96
CA THR A 309 11.16 -2.04 24.04
C THR A 309 10.46 -2.12 25.38
N TRP A 310 10.45 -3.31 25.96
CA TRP A 310 9.99 -3.62 27.32
C TRP A 310 11.21 -3.76 28.24
N LYS A 311 11.09 -3.30 29.49
CA LYS A 311 12.17 -3.37 30.48
C LYS A 311 11.65 -3.83 31.84
N TRP A 312 12.39 -4.73 32.46
CA TRP A 312 12.21 -5.19 33.83
C TRP A 312 13.53 -4.98 34.55
N THR A 313 13.51 -4.29 35.68
CA THR A 313 14.73 -3.85 36.37
C THR A 313 14.76 -4.38 37.79
N ASP A 314 15.95 -4.77 38.26
CA ASP A 314 16.18 -5.37 39.58
C ASP A 314 15.38 -6.67 39.81
N VAL A 315 15.15 -7.41 38.73
CA VAL A 315 14.42 -8.68 38.74
C VAL A 315 15.25 -9.71 39.50
N SER A 316 14.70 -10.18 40.62
CA SER A 316 15.33 -11.23 41.42
C SER A 316 14.95 -12.58 40.82
N LEU A 317 15.90 -13.20 40.10
CA LEU A 317 15.71 -14.48 39.43
C LEU A 317 16.25 -15.64 40.29
N ILE A 318 15.47 -16.71 40.39
CA ILE A 318 15.74 -17.93 41.16
C ILE A 318 16.62 -18.87 40.33
N GLY A 319 17.61 -19.53 40.95
CA GLY A 319 18.45 -20.53 40.30
C GLY A 319 17.72 -21.84 39.95
N ASP A 320 18.19 -22.54 38.91
CA ASP A 320 17.62 -23.78 38.38
C ASP A 320 16.12 -23.66 38.04
N ARG A 321 15.77 -22.55 37.38
CA ARG A 321 14.42 -22.21 36.94
C ARG A 321 14.41 -21.55 35.56
N GLU A 322 13.23 -21.45 34.97
CA GLU A 322 13.04 -21.08 33.57
C GLU A 322 11.98 -19.99 33.38
N PHE A 323 12.14 -19.17 32.35
CA PHE A 323 11.12 -18.22 31.89
C PHE A 323 11.15 -18.00 30.37
N VAL A 324 10.07 -17.42 29.85
CA VAL A 324 9.95 -16.84 28.50
C VAL A 324 9.34 -15.43 28.61
N PHE A 325 9.29 -14.69 27.51
CA PHE A 325 8.44 -13.50 27.41
C PHE A 325 7.12 -13.89 26.76
N LEU A 326 6.00 -13.49 27.36
CA LEU A 326 4.66 -13.87 26.88
C LEU A 326 3.69 -12.69 26.89
N GLU A 327 3.00 -12.47 25.77
CA GLU A 327 1.96 -11.47 25.64
C GLU A 327 0.77 -11.80 26.54
N ASN A 328 0.26 -10.79 27.24
CA ASN A 328 -0.81 -10.84 28.24
C ASN A 328 -0.63 -11.89 29.36
N GLY A 329 0.52 -12.57 29.44
CA GLY A 329 0.79 -13.66 30.37
C GLY A 329 -0.11 -14.87 30.13
N LYS A 330 -0.38 -15.23 28.86
CA LYS A 330 -1.25 -16.36 28.49
C LYS A 330 -0.69 -17.12 27.28
N TRP A 331 -0.90 -18.43 27.24
CA TRP A 331 -0.45 -19.28 26.13
C TRP A 331 -1.27 -19.10 24.85
N GLU A 332 -2.60 -18.97 24.97
CA GLU A 332 -3.49 -18.97 23.81
C GLU A 332 -3.41 -17.64 23.03
N GLY A 333 -3.20 -17.75 21.71
CA GLY A 333 -3.30 -16.63 20.76
C GLY A 333 -2.33 -15.46 20.98
N SER A 334 -1.25 -15.67 21.73
CA SER A 334 -0.39 -14.62 22.28
C SER A 334 1.02 -14.67 21.69
N TYR A 335 1.66 -13.52 21.48
CA TYR A 335 3.07 -13.44 21.08
C TYR A 335 4.00 -14.00 22.16
N LEU A 336 4.92 -14.91 21.78
CA LEU A 336 5.89 -15.57 22.66
C LEU A 336 7.31 -15.29 22.16
N VAL A 337 8.26 -15.13 23.09
CA VAL A 337 9.70 -15.09 22.80
C VAL A 337 10.44 -15.97 23.80
N ASP A 338 11.03 -17.06 23.31
CA ASP A 338 12.00 -17.89 24.04
C ASP A 338 13.45 -17.54 23.66
N PHE A 339 14.43 -18.32 24.14
CA PHE A 339 15.87 -18.09 23.89
C PHE A 339 16.23 -18.29 22.41
N SER A 340 15.62 -19.25 21.72
CA SER A 340 15.87 -19.54 20.30
C SER A 340 15.26 -18.48 19.37
N MET A 341 14.18 -17.83 19.82
CA MET A 341 13.45 -16.82 19.05
C MET A 341 14.08 -15.42 19.09
N ALA A 342 15.22 -15.22 19.75
CA ALA A 342 15.84 -13.90 19.95
C ALA A 342 17.37 -13.87 19.83
N THR A 343 17.90 -12.72 19.38
CA THR A 343 19.33 -12.43 19.52
C THR A 343 19.64 -12.09 20.98
N THR A 344 20.27 -13.00 21.72
CA THR A 344 20.55 -12.85 23.15
C THR A 344 21.89 -12.15 23.43
N ASN A 345 21.90 -11.21 24.39
CA ASN A 345 23.01 -10.30 24.67
C ASN A 345 23.17 -9.99 26.18
N GLY A 346 24.31 -9.43 26.57
CA GLY A 346 24.56 -8.88 27.91
C GLY A 346 25.32 -9.82 28.85
N SER A 347 25.82 -9.28 29.97
CA SER A 347 26.75 -9.98 30.87
C SER A 347 26.17 -11.26 31.47
N ALA A 348 24.86 -11.34 31.72
CA ALA A 348 24.27 -12.58 32.25
C ALA A 348 24.31 -13.72 31.23
N ILE A 349 24.22 -13.40 29.93
CA ILE A 349 24.35 -14.35 28.82
C ILE A 349 25.83 -14.73 28.64
N THR A 350 26.73 -13.74 28.59
CA THR A 350 28.18 -13.95 28.39
C THR A 350 28.82 -14.74 29.54
N ASP A 351 28.41 -14.49 30.78
CA ASP A 351 28.90 -15.21 31.97
C ASP A 351 28.23 -16.60 32.14
N GLY A 352 27.29 -16.99 31.26
CA GLY A 352 26.55 -18.25 31.34
C GLY A 352 25.53 -18.37 32.49
N LYS A 353 25.29 -17.27 33.22
CA LYS A 353 24.33 -17.18 34.34
C LYS A 353 22.88 -17.31 33.90
N VAL A 354 22.56 -16.83 32.69
CA VAL A 354 21.32 -17.12 31.98
C VAL A 354 21.68 -17.68 30.60
N LYS A 355 21.09 -18.81 30.21
CA LYS A 355 21.43 -19.55 29.00
C LYS A 355 20.20 -20.25 28.40
N ASP A 356 20.36 -20.82 27.21
CA ASP A 356 19.38 -21.73 26.63
C ASP A 356 19.17 -22.95 27.56
N ALA A 357 17.92 -23.31 27.84
CA ALA A 357 17.59 -24.43 28.69
C ALA A 357 18.04 -25.80 28.12
N THR A 358 18.21 -25.94 26.80
CA THR A 358 18.86 -27.11 26.19
C THR A 358 20.31 -27.27 26.66
N ALA A 359 21.04 -26.18 26.89
CA ALA A 359 22.37 -26.18 27.51
C ALA A 359 22.35 -26.44 29.03
N ALA A 360 21.17 -26.72 29.61
CA ALA A 360 20.97 -27.30 30.94
C ALA A 360 20.38 -28.72 30.89
N GLY A 361 20.28 -29.35 29.71
CA GLY A 361 19.72 -30.69 29.54
C GLY A 361 18.18 -30.74 29.58
N LYS A 362 17.52 -29.70 29.04
CA LYS A 362 16.06 -29.63 28.86
C LYS A 362 15.67 -29.82 27.39
N ASP A 363 14.42 -30.19 27.15
CA ASP A 363 13.85 -30.38 25.81
C ASP A 363 13.26 -29.10 25.19
N TYR A 364 13.48 -27.93 25.82
CA TYR A 364 12.89 -26.63 25.45
C TYR A 364 13.95 -25.54 25.39
N HIS A 365 13.69 -24.48 24.62
CA HIS A 365 14.59 -23.31 24.47
C HIS A 365 14.24 -22.15 25.42
N ASN A 366 13.81 -22.43 26.65
CA ASN A 366 13.51 -21.39 27.64
C ASN A 366 14.77 -20.62 28.08
N PHE A 367 14.60 -19.42 28.65
CA PHE A 367 15.68 -18.73 29.37
C PHE A 367 15.90 -19.42 30.72
N TYR A 368 16.94 -20.25 30.81
CA TYR A 368 17.32 -20.98 32.02
C TYR A 368 18.27 -20.15 32.88
N VAL A 369 17.92 -19.99 34.16
CA VAL A 369 18.70 -19.26 35.15
C VAL A 369 19.63 -20.23 35.88
N ALA A 370 20.90 -20.25 35.45
CA ALA A 370 21.96 -21.08 36.03
C ALA A 370 22.61 -20.45 37.27
N THR A 371 22.23 -19.23 37.65
CA THR A 371 22.74 -18.55 38.87
C THR A 371 21.67 -17.61 39.42
N GLU A 372 21.24 -17.85 40.66
CA GLU A 372 20.34 -16.94 41.39
C GLU A 372 20.97 -15.53 41.51
N GLY A 373 20.17 -14.49 41.35
CA GLY A 373 20.67 -13.12 41.45
C GLY A 373 19.69 -12.05 41.01
N LYS A 374 20.17 -10.81 40.94
CA LYS A 374 19.43 -9.64 40.45
C LYS A 374 19.87 -9.27 39.04
N TYR A 375 18.90 -8.98 38.19
CA TYR A 375 19.10 -8.78 36.76
C TYR A 375 18.28 -7.60 36.24
N ASP A 376 18.86 -6.84 35.31
CA ASP A 376 18.11 -5.95 34.43
C ASP A 376 17.89 -6.66 33.08
N ILE A 377 16.63 -6.79 32.68
CA ILE A 377 16.15 -7.54 31.51
C ILE A 377 15.50 -6.55 30.55
N THR A 378 15.89 -6.60 29.28
CA THR A 378 15.27 -5.83 28.19
C THR A 378 14.89 -6.77 27.05
N LEU A 379 13.63 -6.70 26.62
CA LEU A 379 13.17 -7.25 25.33
C LEU A 379 12.97 -6.07 24.38
N SER A 380 13.57 -6.13 23.20
CA SER A 380 13.34 -5.20 22.10
C SER A 380 12.88 -5.98 20.86
N VAL A 381 11.81 -5.54 20.22
CA VAL A 381 11.27 -6.13 18.99
C VAL A 381 11.19 -5.03 17.93
N ASP A 382 11.83 -5.24 16.77
CA ASP A 382 11.64 -4.36 15.61
C ASP A 382 10.40 -4.78 14.85
N GLY A 383 9.31 -4.00 14.90
CA GLY A 383 8.06 -4.34 14.20
C GLY A 383 8.14 -4.28 12.68
N LYS A 384 9.26 -3.82 12.09
CA LYS A 384 9.48 -3.88 10.64
C LYS A 384 9.95 -5.27 10.19
N THR A 385 10.76 -5.94 11.00
CA THR A 385 11.33 -7.27 10.70
C THR A 385 10.78 -8.40 11.57
N ASN A 386 10.07 -8.05 12.65
CA ASN A 386 9.73 -8.92 13.79
C ASN A 386 10.95 -9.56 14.47
N THR A 387 12.14 -8.95 14.34
CA THR A 387 13.36 -9.43 14.99
C THR A 387 13.32 -9.15 16.49
N ASN A 388 13.42 -10.20 17.31
CA ASN A 388 13.60 -10.08 18.75
C ASN A 388 15.08 -9.92 19.11
N THR A 389 15.36 -9.04 20.05
CA THR A 389 16.65 -8.90 20.75
C THR A 389 16.38 -8.91 22.25
N VAL A 390 17.07 -9.77 22.99
CA VAL A 390 16.95 -9.86 24.45
C VAL A 390 18.31 -9.55 25.07
N THR A 391 18.35 -8.57 25.98
CA THR A 391 19.56 -8.19 26.71
C THR A 391 19.35 -8.42 28.20
N ILE A 392 20.21 -9.21 28.83
CA ILE A 392 20.19 -9.50 30.26
C ILE A 392 21.56 -9.18 30.87
N VAL A 393 21.57 -8.33 31.88
CA VAL A 393 22.79 -7.97 32.64
C VAL A 393 22.60 -8.29 34.12
N THR A 394 23.64 -8.83 34.76
CA THR A 394 23.70 -8.95 36.23
C THR A 394 23.82 -7.56 36.85
N LYS A 395 23.23 -7.38 38.03
CA LYS A 395 23.30 -6.17 38.86
C LYS A 395 24.25 -6.32 40.05
#